data_AF-H0R6Z9-F1
#
_entry.id   AF-H0R6Z9-F1
#
_cell.length_a   1.000
_cell.length_b   1.000
_cell.length_c   1.000
_cell.angle_alpha   90.00
_cell.angle_beta   90.00
_cell.angle_gamma   90.00
#
_symmetry.space_group_name_H-M   'P 1'
#
loop_
_entity.id
_entity.type
_entity.pdbx_description
1 polymer ?
#
loop_
_entity_poly.entity_id
_entity_poly.type
_entity_poly.pdbx_seq_one_letter_code
_entity_poly.pdbx_strand_id
1 'polypeptide(L)'
;MDMSIRSGPARVLLAVEAVLATGLVIWSAIGDARGSYALLGCVAVGLLAGLRPVRNYFHTRWRRAQFDLRRVRRDPHDVVTRAFDVPLPNRSRRDGVTEQMGARWVDDTLITMLGIHADLTVPTTLTCSGVVPDYAGQTLTMCTIANCLNTFDISVDSVDLVSHGRRTAGPGHIARIYHATLGPLPAVADRVTFLVIRLRPADFADAVARRGGGSVGAVRAAVVTTRRITAALNDAGIAASILTARQITNATMFLTDGVPPGASDETWSQLIHDDTRTRTFAINPADLPKIAASSGWSHDALSTTLALRLRPGSQPGLCTGLLRVNEHPTSNRVLGESVSGLVPLPGRQFEALCATLPVASASWLDRSLAWAPLPTIGPLQIGGCGQLIGADGAGRGVAIALAAAPAVIVVGQQQCVWQVVSRAVATGMTVTISTDRRGYWDPLVTTVADHGALSFDGQPQAYQPSPHLHVVDEIPGMPIQFTDDTADMNVTLLYVFDDVTRAAQSSVRATIRLIHDQVSPGYIDLEVAGHRRRVSIVTTPEEWRMFGSRPATQRAPIRRSPLPISQLPAQREPTPERTSPLPLRPAR
;
A
#
# COMPACT_ATOMS: atom_id res chain seq x y z
N MET A 1 -24.19 -24.81 12.98
CA MET A 1 -24.28 -26.14 13.59
C MET A 1 -23.30 -26.15 14.75
N ASP A 2 -23.87 -25.94 15.92
CA ASP A 2 -23.23 -25.66 17.20
C ASP A 2 -22.71 -26.92 17.89
N MET A 3 -21.90 -26.70 18.93
CA MET A 3 -21.36 -27.66 19.91
C MET A 3 -20.05 -28.38 19.54
N SER A 4 -18.91 -27.69 19.71
CA SER A 4 -17.64 -28.37 20.04
C SER A 4 -16.69 -27.60 20.96
N ILE A 5 -17.01 -26.37 21.38
CA ILE A 5 -16.07 -25.52 22.16
C ILE A 5 -16.47 -25.41 23.65
N ARG A 6 -16.86 -26.52 24.30
CA ARG A 6 -17.16 -26.55 25.76
C ARG A 6 -16.17 -27.35 26.61
N SER A 7 -15.12 -27.94 26.05
CA SER A 7 -14.25 -28.88 26.79
C SER A 7 -13.00 -28.27 27.45
N GLY A 8 -12.63 -27.03 27.12
CA GLY A 8 -11.42 -26.38 27.65
C GLY A 8 -11.39 -26.16 29.17
N PRO A 9 -12.39 -25.50 29.79
CA PRO A 9 -12.34 -25.20 31.23
C PRO A 9 -12.59 -26.44 32.09
N ALA A 10 -13.44 -27.37 31.63
CA ALA A 10 -13.71 -28.62 32.34
C ALA A 10 -12.46 -29.49 32.47
N ARG A 11 -11.64 -29.59 31.43
CA ARG A 11 -10.37 -30.35 31.46
C ARG A 11 -9.32 -29.73 32.38
N VAL A 12 -9.27 -28.40 32.46
CA VAL A 12 -8.36 -27.70 33.38
C VAL A 12 -8.82 -27.85 34.82
N LEU A 13 -10.13 -27.77 35.08
CA LEU A 13 -10.69 -28.01 36.41
C LEU A 13 -10.42 -29.45 36.87
N LEU A 14 -10.64 -30.43 35.98
CA LEU A 14 -10.32 -31.85 36.21
C LEU A 14 -8.83 -32.08 36.48
N ALA A 15 -7.93 -31.38 35.78
CA ALA A 15 -6.50 -31.49 36.01
C ALA A 15 -6.08 -30.90 37.36
N VAL A 16 -6.65 -29.76 37.77
CA VAL A 16 -6.42 -29.18 39.11
C VAL A 16 -6.98 -30.11 40.19
N GLU A 17 -8.17 -30.65 39.98
CA GLU A 17 -8.82 -31.60 40.90
C GLU A 17 -8.00 -32.90 41.04
N ALA A 18 -7.47 -33.43 39.94
CA ALA A 18 -6.59 -34.60 39.95
C ALA A 18 -5.26 -34.34 40.67
N VAL A 19 -4.64 -33.17 40.50
CA VAL A 19 -3.41 -32.79 41.21
C VAL A 19 -3.66 -32.64 42.72
N LEU A 20 -4.78 -32.04 43.11
CA LEU A 20 -5.19 -31.91 44.51
C LEU A 20 -5.51 -33.28 45.13
N ALA A 21 -6.23 -34.14 44.41
CA ALA A 21 -6.54 -35.50 44.85
C ALA A 21 -5.27 -36.34 45.01
N THR A 22 -4.32 -36.24 44.07
CA THR A 22 -3.03 -36.94 44.17
C THR A 22 -2.21 -36.44 45.35
N GLY A 23 -2.21 -35.11 45.60
CA GLY A 23 -1.59 -34.53 46.79
C GLY A 23 -2.21 -35.02 48.10
N LEU A 24 -3.54 -35.16 48.14
CA LEU A 24 -4.28 -35.69 49.30
C LEU A 24 -3.96 -37.17 49.56
N VAL A 25 -3.88 -37.98 48.51
CA VAL A 25 -3.52 -39.41 48.60
C VAL A 25 -2.08 -39.57 49.10
N ILE A 26 -1.12 -38.81 48.55
CA ILE A 26 0.29 -38.83 48.99
C ILE A 26 0.40 -38.37 50.45
N TRP A 27 -0.36 -37.36 50.86
CA TRP A 27 -0.42 -36.91 52.25
C TRP A 27 -0.92 -38.03 53.18
N SER A 28 -2.01 -38.70 52.81
CA SER A 28 -2.60 -39.79 53.62
C SER A 28 -1.70 -41.02 53.75
N ALA A 29 -0.85 -41.28 52.75
CA ALA A 29 0.05 -42.44 52.75
C ALA A 29 1.33 -42.23 53.57
N ILE A 30 1.78 -40.98 53.72
CA ILE A 30 3.06 -40.65 54.37
C ILE A 30 2.89 -40.43 55.88
N GLY A 31 1.70 -40.05 56.36
CA GLY A 31 1.30 -40.11 57.78
C GLY A 31 2.09 -39.26 58.79
N ASP A 32 3.09 -38.49 58.34
CA ASP A 32 4.00 -37.71 59.19
C ASP A 32 3.92 -36.20 58.85
N ALA A 33 4.40 -35.33 59.75
CA ALA A 33 4.32 -33.87 59.62
C ALA A 33 4.91 -33.33 58.29
N ARG A 34 5.83 -34.08 57.69
CA ARG A 34 6.46 -33.78 56.39
C ARG A 34 5.52 -33.90 55.18
N GLY A 35 4.46 -34.71 55.28
CA GLY A 35 3.45 -34.83 54.23
C GLY A 35 2.67 -33.52 54.03
N SER A 36 2.50 -32.72 55.10
CA SER A 36 1.75 -31.46 55.03
C SER A 36 2.41 -30.43 54.09
N TYR A 37 3.75 -30.45 53.99
CA TYR A 37 4.50 -29.62 53.03
C TYR A 37 4.31 -30.07 51.59
N ALA A 38 4.16 -31.38 51.34
CA ALA A 38 3.87 -31.90 50.00
C ALA A 38 2.45 -31.50 49.54
N LEU A 39 1.47 -31.54 50.44
CA LEU A 39 0.11 -31.08 50.18
C LEU A 39 0.06 -29.57 49.91
N LEU A 40 0.74 -28.76 50.74
CA LEU A 40 0.87 -27.31 50.52
C LEU A 40 1.55 -26.98 49.17
N GLY A 41 2.58 -27.74 48.80
CA GLY A 41 3.25 -27.62 47.50
C GLY A 41 2.31 -27.93 46.32
N CYS A 42 1.57 -29.04 46.38
CA CYS A 42 0.60 -29.41 45.35
C CYS A 42 -0.57 -28.43 45.25
N VAL A 43 -1.06 -27.90 46.38
CA VAL A 43 -2.09 -26.85 46.42
C VAL A 43 -1.58 -25.54 45.82
N ALA A 44 -0.36 -25.12 46.17
CA ALA A 44 0.26 -23.92 45.61
C ALA A 44 0.50 -24.05 44.09
N VAL A 45 0.98 -25.20 43.62
CA VAL A 45 1.16 -25.49 42.19
C VAL A 45 -0.18 -25.56 41.47
N GLY A 46 -1.20 -26.21 42.05
CA GLY A 46 -2.56 -26.27 41.51
C GLY A 46 -3.23 -24.90 41.42
N LEU A 47 -3.06 -24.04 42.43
CA LEU A 47 -3.51 -22.66 42.41
C LEU A 47 -2.75 -21.83 41.38
N LEU A 48 -1.41 -21.88 41.34
CA LEU A 48 -0.62 -21.11 40.37
C LEU A 48 -0.86 -21.58 38.92
N ALA A 49 -1.02 -22.88 38.70
CA ALA A 49 -1.31 -23.46 37.38
C ALA A 49 -2.77 -23.26 36.97
N GLY A 50 -3.73 -23.27 37.90
CA GLY A 50 -5.15 -23.05 37.65
C GLY A 50 -5.54 -21.57 37.53
N LEU A 51 -4.87 -20.67 38.25
CA LEU A 51 -5.13 -19.22 38.20
C LEU A 51 -4.69 -18.60 36.87
N ARG A 52 -3.64 -19.11 36.22
CA ARG A 52 -3.19 -18.61 34.90
C ARG A 52 -4.23 -18.78 33.78
N PRO A 53 -4.81 -19.97 33.52
CA PRO A 53 -5.84 -20.15 32.50
C PRO A 53 -7.16 -19.47 32.89
N VAL A 54 -7.53 -19.46 34.18
CA VAL A 54 -8.74 -18.78 34.66
C VAL A 54 -8.63 -17.26 34.48
N ARG A 55 -7.47 -16.66 34.81
CA ARG A 55 -7.21 -15.23 34.58
C ARG A 55 -7.25 -14.88 33.09
N ASN A 56 -6.66 -15.71 32.23
CA ASN A 56 -6.72 -15.50 30.78
C ASN A 56 -8.15 -15.64 30.24
N TYR A 57 -8.94 -16.56 30.79
CA TYR A 57 -10.35 -16.75 30.43
C TYR A 57 -11.21 -15.55 30.83
N PHE A 58 -11.12 -15.09 32.08
CA PHE A 58 -11.84 -13.91 32.55
C PHE A 58 -11.40 -12.65 31.80
N HIS A 59 -10.10 -12.47 31.55
CA HIS A 59 -9.59 -11.37 30.74
C HIS A 59 -10.15 -11.39 29.31
N THR A 60 -10.23 -12.57 28.68
CA THR A 60 -10.80 -12.71 27.33
C THR A 60 -12.31 -12.45 27.32
N ARG A 61 -13.05 -12.99 28.29
CA ARG A 61 -14.49 -12.73 28.49
C ARG A 61 -14.77 -11.26 28.73
N TRP A 62 -13.99 -10.61 29.59
CA TRP A 62 -14.08 -9.19 29.87
C TRP A 62 -13.81 -8.36 28.62
N ARG A 63 -12.76 -8.67 27.85
CA ARG A 63 -12.49 -7.99 26.59
C ARG A 63 -13.61 -8.17 25.56
N ARG A 64 -14.24 -9.35 25.50
CA ARG A 64 -15.42 -9.58 24.65
C ARG A 64 -16.63 -8.75 25.10
N ALA A 65 -16.92 -8.71 26.40
CA ALA A 65 -17.99 -7.87 26.92
C ALA A 65 -17.72 -6.37 26.67
N GLN A 66 -16.48 -5.91 26.83
CA GLN A 66 -16.08 -4.54 26.47
C GLN A 66 -16.25 -4.26 24.98
N PHE A 67 -15.90 -5.21 24.12
CA PHE A 67 -16.11 -5.12 22.67
C PHE A 67 -17.60 -5.00 22.33
N ASP A 68 -18.44 -5.88 22.87
CA ASP A 68 -19.90 -5.85 22.62
C ASP A 68 -20.51 -4.52 23.09
N LEU A 69 -20.12 -4.05 24.28
CA LEU A 69 -20.56 -2.76 24.82
C LEU A 69 -20.12 -1.57 23.95
N ARG A 70 -18.87 -1.57 23.45
CA ARG A 70 -18.36 -0.52 22.55
C ARG A 70 -19.10 -0.52 21.23
N ARG A 71 -19.32 -1.71 20.64
CA ARG A 71 -20.03 -1.88 19.37
C ARG A 71 -21.45 -1.33 19.46
N VAL A 72 -22.17 -1.61 20.55
CA VAL A 72 -23.56 -1.15 20.75
C VAL A 72 -23.64 0.36 21.01
N ARG A 73 -22.64 0.95 21.69
CA ARG A 73 -22.61 2.39 22.00
C ARG A 73 -22.07 3.26 20.88
N ARG A 74 -21.59 2.67 19.79
CA ARG A 74 -20.97 3.38 18.69
C ARG A 74 -22.06 4.00 17.81
N ASP A 75 -21.99 5.31 17.63
CA ASP A 75 -22.73 5.99 16.56
C ASP A 75 -21.86 6.03 15.29
N PRO A 76 -22.30 5.43 14.17
CA PRO A 76 -21.61 5.52 12.89
C PRO A 76 -21.42 6.95 12.38
N HIS A 77 -22.30 7.89 12.75
CA HIS A 77 -22.25 9.28 12.29
C HIS A 77 -21.18 10.13 13.01
N ASP A 78 -20.79 9.75 14.21
CA ASP A 78 -19.77 10.49 15.00
C ASP A 78 -18.33 10.16 14.59
N VAL A 79 -18.13 9.15 13.73
CA VAL A 79 -16.80 8.65 13.36
C VAL A 79 -16.05 9.63 12.47
N VAL A 80 -16.75 10.32 11.57
CA VAL A 80 -16.15 11.20 10.56
C VAL A 80 -16.71 12.60 10.73
N THR A 81 -16.03 13.41 11.53
CA THR A 81 -16.36 14.83 11.64
C THR A 81 -16.14 15.55 10.31
N ARG A 82 -16.91 16.61 10.05
CA ARG A 82 -16.78 17.34 8.77
C ARG A 82 -15.47 18.14 8.74
N ALA A 83 -14.71 18.01 7.66
CA ALA A 83 -13.55 18.86 7.41
C ALA A 83 -14.01 20.25 6.95
N PHE A 84 -13.22 21.28 7.24
CA PHE A 84 -13.48 22.68 6.88
C PHE A 84 -12.23 23.32 6.29
N ASP A 85 -12.42 24.28 5.39
CA ASP A 85 -11.33 25.01 4.75
C ASP A 85 -10.94 26.25 5.55
N VAL A 86 -9.64 26.46 5.66
CA VAL A 86 -9.02 27.62 6.32
C VAL A 86 -8.27 28.42 5.24
N PRO A 87 -8.59 29.71 5.04
CA PRO A 87 -7.89 30.51 4.05
C PRO A 87 -6.43 30.70 4.45
N LEU A 88 -5.51 30.44 3.51
CA LEU A 88 -4.10 30.66 3.73
C LEU A 88 -3.74 32.13 3.45
N PRO A 89 -3.06 32.83 4.38
CA PRO A 89 -2.60 34.19 4.12
C PRO A 89 -1.61 34.18 2.95
N ASN A 90 -1.96 34.94 1.92
CA ASN A 90 -1.46 34.86 0.56
C ASN A 90 0.03 35.24 0.43
N ARG A 91 0.79 34.56 -0.44
CA ARG A 91 2.12 35.04 -0.90
C ARG A 91 2.21 35.18 -2.43
N SER A 92 1.24 34.72 -3.22
CA SER A 92 1.25 34.88 -4.67
C SER A 92 -0.16 35.07 -5.22
N ARG A 93 -0.52 36.34 -5.43
CA ARG A 93 -1.73 36.83 -6.12
C ARG A 93 -1.66 36.60 -7.65
N ARG A 94 -1.12 35.48 -8.14
CA ARG A 94 -0.92 35.30 -9.59
C ARG A 94 -2.18 34.81 -10.32
N ASP A 95 -3.05 34.04 -9.66
CA ASP A 95 -4.19 33.41 -10.33
C ASP A 95 -5.57 33.63 -9.67
N GLY A 96 -5.69 34.55 -8.69
CA GLY A 96 -6.99 34.86 -8.05
C GLY A 96 -7.60 33.75 -7.17
N VAL A 97 -7.08 32.52 -7.23
CA VAL A 97 -7.44 31.41 -6.35
C VAL A 97 -6.82 31.63 -4.97
N THR A 98 -7.65 31.69 -3.93
CA THR A 98 -7.16 31.72 -2.54
C THR A 98 -6.75 30.31 -2.16
N GLU A 99 -5.47 30.08 -1.88
CA GLU A 99 -5.01 28.79 -1.36
C GLU A 99 -5.74 28.49 -0.03
N GLN A 100 -6.22 27.27 0.13
CA GLN A 100 -6.97 26.82 1.30
C GLN A 100 -6.27 25.61 1.92
N MET A 101 -6.31 25.55 3.25
CA MET A 101 -5.91 24.38 4.02
C MET A 101 -7.14 23.74 4.62
N GLY A 102 -7.37 22.47 4.30
CA GLY A 102 -8.35 21.65 4.97
C GLY A 102 -7.89 21.31 6.38
N ALA A 103 -8.81 21.44 7.33
CA ALA A 103 -8.60 21.01 8.70
C ALA A 103 -9.84 20.26 9.23
N ARG A 104 -9.63 19.42 10.22
CA ARG A 104 -10.70 18.66 10.88
C ARG A 104 -10.47 18.62 12.37
N TRP A 105 -11.47 18.99 13.15
CA TRP A 105 -11.46 18.79 14.61
C TRP A 105 -11.93 17.38 14.92
N VAL A 106 -11.17 16.70 15.78
CA VAL A 106 -11.49 15.38 16.31
C VAL A 106 -11.16 15.40 17.79
N ASP A 107 -12.19 15.36 18.63
CA ASP A 107 -12.06 15.59 20.07
C ASP A 107 -11.29 16.90 20.37
N ASP A 108 -10.14 16.78 21.03
CA ASP A 108 -9.21 17.85 21.38
C ASP A 108 -8.09 18.06 20.35
N THR A 109 -8.13 17.33 19.24
CA THR A 109 -7.03 17.24 18.27
C THR A 109 -7.45 17.85 16.93
N LEU A 110 -6.61 18.74 16.41
CA LEU A 110 -6.76 19.32 15.08
C LEU A 110 -5.94 18.51 14.08
N ILE A 111 -6.60 18.00 13.04
CA ILE A 111 -5.98 17.20 11.99
C ILE A 111 -5.84 18.07 10.73
N THR A 112 -4.65 18.06 10.14
CA THR A 112 -4.37 18.59 8.79
C THR A 112 -3.66 17.53 7.97
N MET A 113 -3.65 17.66 6.64
CA MET A 113 -3.18 16.58 5.77
C MET A 113 -2.38 17.12 4.58
N LEU A 114 -1.31 16.42 4.22
CA LEU A 114 -0.51 16.67 3.03
C LEU A 114 -0.61 15.49 2.06
N GLY A 115 -0.72 15.78 0.77
CA GLY A 115 -0.47 14.81 -0.30
C GLY A 115 1.02 14.78 -0.63
N ILE A 116 1.60 13.58 -0.67
CA ILE A 116 2.99 13.34 -1.08
C ILE A 116 2.97 12.78 -2.50
N HIS A 117 3.66 13.45 -3.41
CA HIS A 117 3.63 13.14 -4.83
C HIS A 117 4.94 12.53 -5.29
N ALA A 118 4.85 11.44 -6.05
CA ALA A 118 5.98 10.80 -6.69
C ALA A 118 6.05 11.23 -8.16
N ASP A 119 7.25 11.28 -8.74
CA ASP A 119 7.38 11.34 -10.19
C ASP A 119 7.13 9.95 -10.79
N LEU A 120 5.92 9.79 -11.33
CA LEU A 120 5.42 8.55 -11.89
C LEU A 120 5.62 8.44 -13.42
N THR A 121 6.23 9.46 -14.05
CA THR A 121 6.49 9.45 -15.50
C THR A 121 7.63 8.50 -15.88
N VAL A 122 8.35 8.00 -14.89
CA VAL A 122 9.56 7.22 -15.03
C VAL A 122 9.29 5.71 -14.84
N PRO A 123 9.91 4.82 -15.63
CA PRO A 123 9.76 3.38 -15.46
C PRO A 123 10.21 2.89 -14.09
N THR A 124 9.54 1.86 -13.58
CA THR A 124 9.88 1.18 -12.34
C THR A 124 10.28 -0.27 -12.62
N THR A 125 11.43 -0.70 -12.10
CA THR A 125 11.87 -2.09 -12.19
C THR A 125 11.28 -2.91 -11.02
N LEU A 126 10.69 -4.06 -11.35
CA LEU A 126 10.05 -4.98 -10.41
C LEU A 126 10.86 -6.27 -10.31
N THR A 127 11.19 -6.68 -9.09
CA THR A 127 11.83 -7.97 -8.80
C THR A 127 11.00 -8.73 -7.77
N CYS A 128 11.21 -10.04 -7.64
CA CYS A 128 10.55 -10.81 -6.59
C CYS A 128 10.94 -10.34 -5.17
N SER A 129 12.09 -9.65 -5.02
CA SER A 129 12.58 -9.14 -3.74
C SER A 129 12.08 -7.74 -3.42
N GLY A 130 11.54 -7.00 -4.39
CA GLY A 130 11.06 -5.64 -4.15
C GLY A 130 10.86 -4.82 -5.41
N VAL A 131 10.58 -3.54 -5.18
CA VAL A 131 10.45 -2.52 -6.21
C VAL A 131 11.73 -1.70 -6.19
N VAL A 132 12.40 -1.61 -7.34
CA VAL A 132 13.58 -0.78 -7.52
C VAL A 132 13.17 0.37 -8.46
N PRO A 133 12.96 1.59 -7.94
CA PRO A 133 12.72 2.74 -8.79
C PRO A 133 13.99 2.99 -9.59
N ASP A 134 13.84 3.24 -10.89
CA ASP A 134 15.00 3.43 -11.78
C ASP A 134 15.66 4.82 -11.56
N TYR A 135 14.95 5.77 -10.92
CA TYR A 135 15.40 7.15 -10.70
C TYR A 135 15.04 7.68 -9.30
N ALA A 136 15.72 8.75 -8.90
CA ALA A 136 15.45 9.50 -7.66
C ALA A 136 14.08 10.21 -7.71
N GLY A 137 13.39 10.33 -6.57
CA GLY A 137 12.10 11.03 -6.47
C GLY A 137 10.86 10.15 -6.26
N GLN A 138 11.01 8.82 -6.26
CA GLN A 138 9.92 7.87 -5.97
C GLN A 138 9.96 7.32 -4.53
N THR A 139 10.87 7.81 -3.69
CA THR A 139 11.06 7.30 -2.32
C THR A 139 11.16 8.38 -1.26
N LEU A 140 10.78 8.02 -0.03
CA LEU A 140 10.78 8.88 1.15
C LEU A 140 11.44 8.15 2.34
N THR A 141 12.29 8.84 3.10
CA THR A 141 12.85 8.28 4.34
C THR A 141 12.14 8.83 5.56
N MET A 142 11.91 7.97 6.56
CA MET A 142 11.29 8.40 7.82
C MET A 142 12.17 9.36 8.61
N CYS A 143 13.50 9.29 8.46
CA CYS A 143 14.42 10.24 9.07
C CYS A 143 14.22 11.66 8.53
N THR A 144 13.97 11.82 7.22
CA THR A 144 13.65 13.13 6.64
C THR A 144 12.40 13.72 7.29
N ILE A 145 11.35 12.93 7.46
CA ILE A 145 10.12 13.36 8.14
C ILE A 145 10.43 13.74 9.59
N ALA A 146 11.11 12.88 10.33
CA ALA A 146 11.45 13.13 11.75
C ALA A 146 12.25 14.43 11.95
N ASN A 147 13.21 14.70 11.08
CA ASN A 147 13.98 15.94 11.12
C ASN A 147 13.09 17.18 10.86
N CYS A 148 12.14 17.08 9.91
CA CYS A 148 11.18 18.15 9.68
C CYS A 148 10.30 18.43 10.90
N LEU A 149 9.99 17.42 11.74
CA LEU A 149 9.15 17.60 12.93
C LEU A 149 9.86 18.29 14.09
N ASN A 150 11.16 18.07 14.26
CA ASN A 150 11.93 18.60 15.39
C ASN A 150 12.39 20.06 15.20
N THR A 151 12.10 20.68 14.07
CA THR A 151 12.68 21.99 13.69
C THR A 151 11.85 23.19 14.19
N PHE A 152 10.65 22.99 14.77
CA PHE A 152 9.70 24.07 14.98
C PHE A 152 9.24 24.26 16.44
N ASP A 153 8.98 25.51 16.82
CA ASP A 153 8.44 25.99 18.13
C ASP A 153 6.97 25.57 18.41
N ILE A 154 6.38 24.73 17.55
CA ILE A 154 5.03 24.19 17.76
C ILE A 154 5.17 22.68 17.75
N SER A 155 4.96 22.06 18.91
CA SER A 155 4.96 20.62 19.08
C SER A 155 3.80 19.98 18.32
N VAL A 156 4.09 18.94 17.54
CA VAL A 156 3.09 18.10 16.90
C VAL A 156 2.82 16.91 17.83
N ASP A 157 1.55 16.53 18.04
CA ASP A 157 1.25 15.34 18.84
C ASP A 157 1.75 14.08 18.14
N SER A 158 1.44 13.95 16.84
CA SER A 158 1.91 12.86 16.01
C SER A 158 1.79 13.19 14.52
N VAL A 159 2.61 12.52 13.72
CA VAL A 159 2.53 12.56 12.26
C VAL A 159 2.43 11.14 11.73
N ASP A 160 1.37 10.87 10.98
CA ASP A 160 1.14 9.57 10.36
C ASP A 160 1.51 9.63 8.89
N LEU A 161 2.48 8.82 8.48
CA LEU A 161 2.69 8.50 7.07
C LEU A 161 1.74 7.35 6.71
N VAL A 162 0.69 7.67 5.96
CA VAL A 162 -0.30 6.71 5.48
C VAL A 162 -0.08 6.48 3.99
N SER A 163 0.47 5.32 3.66
CA SER A 163 0.57 4.86 2.28
C SER A 163 -0.56 3.85 2.03
N HIS A 164 -1.35 4.05 0.99
CA HIS A 164 -2.37 3.12 0.54
C HIS A 164 -2.12 2.75 -0.90
N GLY A 165 -2.28 1.48 -1.24
CA GLY A 165 -1.96 0.99 -2.56
C GLY A 165 -2.80 -0.20 -2.97
N ARG A 166 -3.10 -0.22 -4.26
CA ARG A 166 -3.93 -1.21 -4.94
C ARG A 166 -3.10 -1.85 -6.03
N ARG A 167 -3.09 -3.18 -6.02
CA ARG A 167 -2.41 -3.97 -7.06
C ARG A 167 -3.19 -3.97 -8.36
N THR A 168 -4.51 -4.08 -8.25
CA THR A 168 -5.47 -4.07 -9.35
C THR A 168 -6.72 -3.30 -8.93
N ALA A 169 -7.51 -2.85 -9.89
CA ALA A 169 -8.78 -2.21 -9.65
C ALA A 169 -9.86 -3.25 -9.29
N GLY A 170 -9.98 -3.51 -7.99
CA GLY A 170 -11.05 -4.33 -7.44
C GLY A 170 -11.00 -5.80 -7.88
N PRO A 171 -12.13 -6.53 -7.73
CA PRO A 171 -12.21 -7.98 -7.96
C PRO A 171 -12.67 -8.37 -9.39
N GLY A 172 -12.84 -7.41 -10.31
CA GLY A 172 -13.38 -7.64 -11.65
C GLY A 172 -12.63 -8.67 -12.50
N HIS A 173 -13.27 -9.18 -13.55
CA HIS A 173 -12.70 -10.24 -14.40
C HIS A 173 -11.32 -9.87 -14.98
N ILE A 174 -11.20 -8.66 -15.55
CA ILE A 174 -9.95 -8.14 -16.13
C ILE A 174 -8.87 -7.96 -15.07
N ALA A 175 -9.24 -7.42 -13.90
CA ALA A 175 -8.35 -7.29 -12.75
C ALA A 175 -7.80 -8.65 -12.28
N ARG A 176 -8.59 -9.73 -12.33
CA ARG A 176 -8.12 -11.08 -11.99
C ARG A 176 -7.10 -11.64 -12.99
N ILE A 177 -7.36 -11.49 -14.30
CA ILE A 177 -6.42 -11.92 -15.36
C ILE A 177 -5.09 -11.15 -15.22
N TYR A 178 -5.17 -9.84 -14.97
CA TYR A 178 -3.98 -9.03 -14.79
C TYR A 178 -3.24 -9.39 -13.48
N HIS A 179 -3.95 -9.63 -12.39
CA HIS A 179 -3.36 -10.12 -11.13
C HIS A 179 -2.57 -11.42 -11.33
N ALA A 180 -3.16 -12.39 -12.04
CA ALA A 180 -2.48 -13.63 -12.40
C ALA A 180 -1.23 -13.39 -13.26
N THR A 181 -1.27 -12.38 -14.13
CA THR A 181 -0.14 -11.96 -14.98
C THR A 181 1.01 -11.34 -14.20
N LEU A 182 0.71 -10.57 -13.16
CA LEU A 182 1.72 -10.02 -12.26
C LEU A 182 2.40 -11.12 -11.41
N GLY A 183 1.69 -12.21 -11.12
CA GLY A 183 2.21 -13.32 -10.33
C GLY A 183 2.81 -12.86 -8.99
N PRO A 184 4.06 -13.22 -8.64
CA PRO A 184 4.69 -12.86 -7.38
C PRO A 184 5.35 -11.47 -7.37
N LEU A 185 5.30 -10.71 -8.48
CA LEU A 185 5.93 -9.38 -8.53
C LEU A 185 5.25 -8.47 -7.51
N PRO A 186 5.95 -7.64 -6.72
CA PRO A 186 5.36 -6.71 -5.76
C PRO A 186 4.81 -5.44 -6.43
N ALA A 187 4.15 -5.59 -7.58
CA ALA A 187 3.53 -4.51 -8.33
C ALA A 187 2.35 -3.91 -7.55
N VAL A 188 2.38 -2.60 -7.36
CA VAL A 188 1.27 -1.81 -6.84
C VAL A 188 0.96 -0.79 -7.91
N ALA A 189 -0.13 -1.02 -8.65
CA ALA A 189 -0.49 -0.22 -9.81
C ALA A 189 -0.73 1.24 -9.43
N ASP A 190 -1.56 1.43 -8.41
CA ASP A 190 -1.87 2.74 -7.85
C ASP A 190 -1.47 2.78 -6.38
N ARG A 191 -0.75 3.81 -5.98
CA ARG A 191 -0.37 4.07 -4.60
C ARG A 191 -0.40 5.56 -4.36
N VAL A 192 -1.09 5.93 -3.30
CA VAL A 192 -1.12 7.28 -2.77
C VAL A 192 -0.45 7.28 -1.41
N THR A 193 0.28 8.36 -1.14
CA THR A 193 0.91 8.57 0.16
C THR A 193 0.46 9.90 0.72
N PHE A 194 0.00 9.86 1.97
CA PHE A 194 -0.44 11.03 2.70
C PHE A 194 0.35 11.19 3.99
N LEU A 195 0.52 12.44 4.39
CA LEU A 195 1.00 12.79 5.71
C LEU A 195 -0.16 13.38 6.52
N VAL A 196 -0.57 12.72 7.59
CA VAL A 196 -1.62 13.20 8.50
C VAL A 196 -0.94 13.83 9.72
N ILE A 197 -1.10 15.12 9.88
CA ILE A 197 -0.50 15.91 10.95
C ILE A 197 -1.54 16.13 12.03
N ARG A 198 -1.26 15.64 13.24
CA ARG A 198 -2.16 15.72 14.40
C ARG A 198 -1.59 16.69 15.43
N LEU A 199 -2.36 17.71 15.75
CA LEU A 199 -1.97 18.81 16.62
C LEU A 199 -2.94 18.87 17.80
N ARG A 200 -2.47 18.67 19.03
CA ARG A 200 -3.26 18.92 20.24
C ARG A 200 -2.95 20.32 20.75
N PRO A 201 -3.87 21.31 20.67
CA PRO A 201 -3.59 22.69 21.05
C PRO A 201 -3.15 22.87 22.51
N ALA A 202 -3.53 21.95 23.40
CA ALA A 202 -3.09 21.95 24.79
C ALA A 202 -1.57 21.77 24.93
N ASP A 203 -0.92 21.09 23.99
CA ASP A 203 0.53 20.80 24.02
C ASP A 203 1.37 22.01 23.57
N PHE A 204 0.75 23.05 23.02
CA PHE A 204 1.40 24.29 22.55
C PHE A 204 0.57 25.55 22.86
N ALA A 205 -0.02 25.61 24.07
CA ALA A 205 -0.93 26.68 24.49
C ALA A 205 -0.34 28.10 24.31
N ASP A 206 0.94 28.31 24.55
CA ASP A 206 1.61 29.61 24.37
C ASP A 206 1.62 30.06 22.90
N ALA A 207 1.80 29.11 21.97
CA ALA A 207 1.74 29.40 20.55
C ALA A 207 0.30 29.74 20.09
N VAL A 208 -0.71 29.14 20.72
CA VAL A 208 -2.13 29.46 20.50
C VAL A 208 -2.45 30.86 21.04
N ALA A 209 -2.02 31.17 22.26
CA ALA A 209 -2.23 32.47 22.91
C ALA A 209 -1.65 33.62 22.07
N ARG A 210 -0.40 33.48 21.61
CA ARG A 210 0.28 34.46 20.72
C ARG A 210 -0.46 34.71 19.39
N ARG A 211 -1.40 33.84 19.00
CA ARG A 211 -2.13 33.91 17.72
C ARG A 211 -3.60 34.31 17.86
N GLY A 212 -3.99 34.83 19.02
CA GLY A 212 -5.35 35.31 19.31
C GLY A 212 -6.15 34.38 20.24
N GLY A 213 -5.56 33.28 20.72
CA GLY A 213 -6.18 32.38 21.68
C GLY A 213 -7.31 31.52 21.10
N GLY A 214 -7.82 30.62 21.94
CA GLY A 214 -8.97 29.76 21.62
C GLY A 214 -8.79 28.90 20.36
N SER A 215 -9.91 28.54 19.73
CA SER A 215 -9.94 27.73 18.51
C SER A 215 -9.31 28.43 17.30
N VAL A 216 -9.48 29.76 17.19
CA VAL A 216 -8.91 30.56 16.09
C VAL A 216 -7.38 30.58 16.17
N GLY A 217 -6.82 30.80 17.35
CA GLY A 217 -5.37 30.74 17.58
C GLY A 217 -4.80 29.35 17.29
N ALA A 218 -5.53 28.28 17.64
CA ALA A 218 -5.15 26.90 17.37
C ALA A 218 -5.12 26.60 15.86
N VAL A 219 -6.14 27.01 15.12
CA VAL A 219 -6.19 26.87 13.66
C VAL A 219 -5.06 27.66 12.99
N ARG A 220 -4.77 28.89 13.44
CA ARG A 220 -3.64 29.69 12.93
C ARG A 220 -2.29 29.03 13.23
N ALA A 221 -2.12 28.44 14.41
CA ALA A 221 -0.92 27.69 14.76
C ALA A 221 -0.75 26.49 13.81
N ALA A 222 -1.82 25.74 13.56
CA ALA A 222 -1.82 24.62 12.62
C ALA A 222 -1.45 25.05 11.20
N VAL A 223 -2.05 26.13 10.67
CA VAL A 223 -1.67 26.69 9.36
C VAL A 223 -0.17 26.95 9.26
N VAL A 224 0.41 27.59 10.28
CA VAL A 224 1.85 27.88 10.29
C VAL A 224 2.69 26.60 10.33
N THR A 225 2.34 25.65 11.19
CA THR A 225 3.07 24.37 11.31
C THR A 225 2.99 23.55 10.03
N THR A 226 1.79 23.39 9.46
CA THR A 226 1.57 22.62 8.23
C THR A 226 2.34 23.23 7.06
N ARG A 227 2.28 24.56 6.86
CA ARG A 227 3.08 25.23 5.82
C ARG A 227 4.58 25.03 5.99
N ARG A 228 5.08 25.08 7.22
CA ARG A 228 6.49 24.88 7.53
C ARG A 228 6.94 23.45 7.24
N ILE A 229 6.13 22.46 7.60
CA ILE A 229 6.40 21.05 7.27
C ILE A 229 6.38 20.87 5.75
N THR A 230 5.40 21.42 5.03
CA THR A 230 5.36 21.36 3.56
C THR A 230 6.60 21.99 2.93
N ALA A 231 7.02 23.18 3.39
CA ALA A 231 8.22 23.83 2.90
C ALA A 231 9.47 22.99 3.17
N ALA A 232 9.63 22.45 4.39
CA ALA A 232 10.78 21.62 4.75
C ALA A 232 10.85 20.32 3.92
N LEU A 233 9.71 19.71 3.60
CA LEU A 233 9.65 18.55 2.70
C LEU A 233 10.05 18.91 1.27
N ASN A 234 9.52 20.01 0.74
CA ASN A 234 9.88 20.50 -0.60
C ASN A 234 11.36 20.88 -0.69
N ASP A 235 11.91 21.53 0.33
CA ASP A 235 13.35 21.87 0.43
C ASP A 235 14.22 20.60 0.50
N ALA A 236 13.69 19.51 1.06
CA ALA A 236 14.32 18.19 1.04
C ALA A 236 14.08 17.39 -0.26
N GLY A 237 13.48 18.00 -1.29
CA GLY A 237 13.23 17.39 -2.59
C GLY A 237 12.02 16.46 -2.65
N ILE A 238 11.13 16.50 -1.64
CA ILE A 238 9.90 15.69 -1.57
C ILE A 238 8.73 16.59 -1.94
N ALA A 239 8.10 16.33 -3.10
CA ALA A 239 6.95 17.10 -3.55
C ALA A 239 5.74 16.88 -2.61
N ALA A 240 5.41 17.90 -1.82
CA ALA A 240 4.30 17.88 -0.87
C ALA A 240 3.33 19.03 -1.13
N SER A 241 2.02 18.74 -1.03
CA SER A 241 0.95 19.72 -1.20
C SER A 241 -0.03 19.66 -0.02
N ILE A 242 -0.53 20.82 0.41
CA ILE A 242 -1.54 20.91 1.46
C ILE A 242 -2.90 20.55 0.86
N LEU A 243 -3.65 19.65 1.53
CA LEU A 243 -4.97 19.25 1.06
C LEU A 243 -6.08 20.17 1.60
N THR A 244 -7.08 20.44 0.77
CA THR A 244 -8.36 21.09 1.11
C THR A 244 -9.29 20.14 1.87
N ALA A 245 -10.37 20.64 2.46
CA ALA A 245 -11.37 19.84 3.16
C ALA A 245 -12.06 18.83 2.24
N ARG A 246 -12.34 19.22 0.99
CA ARG A 246 -12.84 18.31 -0.06
C ARG A 246 -11.85 17.18 -0.32
N GLN A 247 -10.57 17.51 -0.49
CA GLN A 247 -9.52 16.52 -0.72
C GLN A 247 -9.30 15.59 0.48
N ILE A 248 -9.39 16.08 1.72
CA ILE A 248 -9.34 15.23 2.94
C ILE A 248 -10.51 14.24 2.96
N THR A 249 -11.70 14.68 2.57
CA THR A 249 -12.89 13.81 2.49
C THR A 249 -12.70 12.74 1.42
N ASN A 250 -12.24 13.14 0.22
CA ASN A 250 -11.95 12.20 -0.87
C ASN A 250 -10.83 11.22 -0.49
N ALA A 251 -9.77 11.69 0.16
CA ALA A 251 -8.68 10.83 0.64
C ALA A 251 -9.18 9.82 1.68
N THR A 252 -10.09 10.22 2.57
CA THR A 252 -10.72 9.30 3.54
C THR A 252 -11.45 8.17 2.81
N MET A 253 -12.26 8.50 1.80
CA MET A 253 -12.99 7.52 1.00
C MET A 253 -12.05 6.63 0.17
N PHE A 254 -10.99 7.20 -0.39
CA PHE A 254 -9.98 6.43 -1.13
C PHE A 254 -9.26 5.43 -0.22
N LEU A 255 -8.85 5.85 0.98
CA LEU A 255 -8.22 4.98 1.96
C LEU A 255 -9.13 3.83 2.42
N THR A 256 -10.46 3.93 2.25
CA THR A 256 -11.41 2.85 2.58
C THR A 256 -11.96 2.14 1.36
N ASP A 257 -11.33 2.29 0.18
CA ASP A 257 -11.80 1.72 -1.09
C ASP A 257 -13.27 2.07 -1.41
N GLY A 258 -13.71 3.25 -1.01
CA GLY A 258 -15.07 3.74 -1.23
C GLY A 258 -16.09 3.32 -0.16
N VAL A 259 -15.70 2.48 0.81
CA VAL A 259 -16.60 2.06 1.89
C VAL A 259 -16.62 3.12 2.99
N PRO A 260 -17.76 3.72 3.35
CA PRO A 260 -17.82 4.65 4.47
C PRO A 260 -17.33 3.95 5.77
N PRO A 261 -16.45 4.57 6.57
CA PRO A 261 -15.90 3.93 7.79
C PRO A 261 -16.97 3.43 8.77
N GLY A 262 -18.12 4.10 8.80
CA GLY A 262 -19.29 3.77 9.62
C GLY A 262 -20.10 2.57 9.13
N ALA A 263 -19.99 2.19 7.86
CA ALA A 263 -20.88 1.24 7.20
C ALA A 263 -20.46 -0.24 7.34
N SER A 264 -19.28 -0.51 7.89
CA SER A 264 -18.78 -1.88 8.07
C SER A 264 -19.21 -2.49 9.40
N ASP A 265 -19.62 -3.74 9.35
CA ASP A 265 -19.92 -4.54 10.53
C ASP A 265 -18.64 -5.07 11.17
N GLU A 266 -18.43 -4.75 12.45
CA GLU A 266 -17.28 -5.22 13.20
C GLU A 266 -17.52 -6.59 13.83
N THR A 267 -16.61 -7.51 13.53
CA THR A 267 -16.45 -8.78 14.23
C THR A 267 -15.20 -8.75 15.11
N TRP A 268 -15.00 -9.80 15.90
CA TRP A 268 -13.84 -9.90 16.77
C TRP A 268 -12.48 -9.82 16.05
N SER A 269 -12.38 -10.19 14.77
CA SER A 269 -11.10 -10.25 14.05
C SER A 269 -11.05 -9.50 12.72
N GLN A 270 -12.19 -8.99 12.24
CA GLN A 270 -12.25 -8.25 10.97
C GLN A 270 -13.46 -7.30 10.94
N LEU A 271 -13.42 -6.34 10.03
CA LEU A 271 -14.59 -5.59 9.57
C LEU A 271 -15.10 -6.22 8.27
N ILE A 272 -16.41 -6.31 8.12
CA ILE A 272 -17.07 -6.88 6.94
C ILE A 272 -18.00 -5.83 6.34
N HIS A 273 -17.95 -5.68 5.02
CA HIS A 273 -18.90 -4.91 4.25
C HIS A 273 -19.11 -5.62 2.91
N ASP A 274 -20.32 -6.12 2.67
CA ASP A 274 -20.62 -7.04 1.58
C ASP A 274 -19.65 -8.24 1.54
N ASP A 275 -18.97 -8.47 0.41
CA ASP A 275 -17.93 -9.50 0.28
C ASP A 275 -16.51 -8.96 0.56
N THR A 276 -16.38 -7.71 0.99
CA THR A 276 -15.09 -7.13 1.37
C THR A 276 -14.82 -7.32 2.85
N ARG A 277 -13.63 -7.82 3.15
CA ARG A 277 -13.15 -8.05 4.51
C ARG A 277 -11.92 -7.21 4.79
N THR A 278 -12.02 -6.33 5.78
CA THR A 278 -10.89 -5.50 6.21
C THR A 278 -10.29 -6.06 7.49
N ARG A 279 -8.98 -6.33 7.49
CA ARG A 279 -8.22 -6.72 8.68
C ARG A 279 -7.08 -5.74 8.93
N THR A 280 -6.95 -5.29 10.17
CA THR A 280 -5.85 -4.43 10.61
C THR A 280 -5.01 -5.14 11.66
N PHE A 281 -3.69 -5.06 11.47
CA PHE A 281 -2.67 -5.64 12.32
C PHE A 281 -1.77 -4.53 12.84
N ALA A 282 -1.32 -4.67 14.09
CA ALA A 282 -0.17 -3.93 14.57
C ALA A 282 1.11 -4.55 14.01
N ILE A 283 2.11 -3.71 13.77
CA ILE A 283 3.43 -4.17 13.33
C ILE A 283 4.32 -4.24 14.56
N ASN A 284 4.96 -5.39 14.78
CA ASN A 284 6.04 -5.49 15.75
C ASN A 284 7.16 -4.50 15.38
N PRO A 285 7.57 -3.58 16.27
CA PRO A 285 8.56 -2.56 15.91
C PRO A 285 9.88 -3.11 15.37
N ALA A 286 10.30 -4.31 15.81
CA ALA A 286 11.50 -4.98 15.30
C ALA A 286 11.37 -5.41 13.82
N ASP A 287 10.15 -5.70 13.37
CA ASP A 287 9.85 -6.14 11.99
C ASP A 287 9.42 -4.97 11.09
N LEU A 288 9.29 -3.75 11.64
CA LEU A 288 8.81 -2.57 10.93
C LEU A 288 9.68 -2.22 9.71
N PRO A 289 11.03 -2.17 9.77
CA PRO A 289 11.85 -1.93 8.59
C PRO A 289 11.62 -2.95 7.48
N LYS A 290 11.45 -4.23 7.84
CA LYS A 290 11.20 -5.32 6.89
C LYS A 290 9.86 -5.13 6.20
N ILE A 291 8.77 -4.96 6.96
CA ILE A 291 7.40 -4.79 6.43
C ILE A 291 7.28 -3.51 5.58
N ALA A 292 7.98 -2.45 5.98
CA ALA A 292 7.96 -1.17 5.26
C ALA A 292 8.82 -1.19 3.97
N ALA A 293 9.97 -1.89 3.97
CA ALA A 293 10.87 -1.99 2.81
C ALA A 293 10.39 -2.99 1.74
N SER A 294 9.81 -4.13 2.13
CA SER A 294 9.31 -5.13 1.19
C SER A 294 8.27 -6.06 1.84
N SER A 295 7.50 -6.79 1.03
CA SER A 295 6.46 -7.76 1.42
C SER A 295 5.12 -7.24 1.95
N GLY A 296 5.01 -6.11 2.66
CA GLY A 296 3.69 -5.59 3.09
C GLY A 296 2.72 -5.26 1.94
N TRP A 297 3.26 -5.11 0.72
CA TRP A 297 2.53 -4.74 -0.50
C TRP A 297 2.29 -5.92 -1.46
N SER A 298 2.93 -7.06 -1.21
CA SER A 298 3.02 -8.18 -2.15
C SER A 298 2.04 -9.30 -1.78
N HIS A 299 0.82 -8.93 -1.43
CA HIS A 299 -0.21 -9.86 -0.99
C HIS A 299 -1.33 -9.95 -2.01
N ASP A 300 -2.01 -11.10 -2.06
CA ASP A 300 -3.19 -11.30 -2.90
C ASP A 300 -4.39 -10.44 -2.46
N ALA A 301 -4.27 -9.60 -1.43
CA ALA A 301 -5.30 -8.64 -1.05
C ALA A 301 -5.67 -7.68 -2.21
N LEU A 302 -6.87 -7.10 -2.14
CA LEU A 302 -7.31 -6.07 -3.09
C LEU A 302 -6.50 -4.77 -2.92
N SER A 303 -6.36 -4.34 -1.67
CA SER A 303 -5.59 -3.16 -1.30
C SER A 303 -4.86 -3.38 0.02
N THR A 304 -3.83 -2.58 0.25
CA THR A 304 -3.08 -2.57 1.50
C THR A 304 -2.80 -1.13 1.91
N THR A 305 -2.96 -0.84 3.20
CA THR A 305 -2.61 0.44 3.81
C THR A 305 -1.54 0.21 4.86
N LEU A 306 -0.40 0.87 4.71
CA LEU A 306 0.63 0.97 5.74
C LEU A 306 0.51 2.35 6.40
N ALA A 307 0.26 2.37 7.70
CA ALA A 307 0.26 3.60 8.49
C ALA A 307 1.41 3.56 9.50
N LEU A 308 2.40 4.43 9.31
CA LEU A 308 3.50 4.62 10.24
C LEU A 308 3.27 5.90 11.02
N ARG A 309 3.13 5.79 12.34
CA ARG A 309 2.93 6.94 13.22
C ARG A 309 4.25 7.30 13.88
N LEU A 310 4.63 8.57 13.76
CA LEU A 310 5.80 9.15 14.37
C LEU A 310 5.39 10.18 15.43
N ARG A 311 5.97 10.06 16.62
CA ARG A 311 5.88 11.06 17.68
C ARG A 311 7.23 11.75 17.87
N PRO A 312 7.26 13.09 18.00
CA PRO A 312 8.48 13.78 18.36
C PRO A 312 8.96 13.33 19.76
N GLY A 313 10.27 13.33 19.97
CA GLY A 313 10.92 12.88 21.19
C GLY A 313 12.43 13.08 21.12
N SER A 314 13.18 12.66 22.14
CA SER A 314 14.65 12.64 22.06
C SER A 314 15.07 11.84 20.83
N GLN A 315 15.82 12.50 19.93
CA GLN A 315 16.29 11.96 18.64
C GLN A 315 16.70 10.48 18.81
N PRO A 316 16.08 9.53 18.07
CA PRO A 316 15.35 9.70 16.82
C PRO A 316 13.79 9.79 16.89
N GLY A 317 13.20 10.05 18.06
CA GLY A 317 11.72 10.06 18.22
C GLY A 317 11.12 8.65 18.32
N LEU A 318 9.81 8.54 18.52
CA LEU A 318 9.12 7.24 18.71
C LEU A 318 8.24 6.89 17.51
N CYS A 319 8.29 5.63 17.07
CA CYS A 319 7.56 5.12 15.92
C CYS A 319 6.73 3.87 16.27
N THR A 320 5.57 3.73 15.62
CA THR A 320 4.74 2.52 15.60
C THR A 320 4.13 2.33 14.22
N GLY A 321 3.72 1.11 13.87
CA GLY A 321 3.15 0.79 12.57
C GLY A 321 1.85 -0.01 12.64
N LEU A 322 0.95 0.25 11.71
CA LEU A 322 -0.25 -0.54 11.43
C LEU A 322 -0.23 -0.98 9.96
N LEU A 323 -0.63 -2.23 9.71
CA LEU A 323 -0.89 -2.75 8.38
C LEU A 323 -2.37 -3.13 8.27
N ARG A 324 -3.08 -2.51 7.35
CA ARG A 324 -4.47 -2.84 7.01
C ARG A 324 -4.52 -3.49 5.64
N VAL A 325 -5.22 -4.60 5.52
CA VAL A 325 -5.45 -5.32 4.26
C VAL A 325 -6.94 -5.42 4.00
N ASN A 326 -7.34 -5.13 2.76
CA ASN A 326 -8.70 -5.31 2.28
C ASN A 326 -8.73 -6.52 1.36
N GLU A 327 -9.56 -7.49 1.70
CA GLU A 327 -9.59 -8.82 1.10
C GLU A 327 -10.95 -9.07 0.46
N HIS A 328 -10.97 -9.93 -0.55
CA HIS A 328 -12.18 -10.34 -1.25
C HIS A 328 -12.21 -11.87 -1.40
N PRO A 329 -12.79 -12.58 -0.42
CA PRO A 329 -12.73 -14.04 -0.32
C PRO A 329 -13.25 -14.77 -1.55
N THR A 330 -14.37 -14.34 -2.16
CA THR A 330 -14.93 -15.05 -3.34
C THR A 330 -14.01 -15.03 -4.56
N SER A 331 -13.14 -14.03 -4.65
CA SER A 331 -12.14 -13.92 -5.72
C SER A 331 -10.78 -14.48 -5.32
N ASN A 332 -10.69 -15.17 -4.18
CA ASN A 332 -9.45 -15.68 -3.58
C ASN A 332 -8.38 -14.60 -3.40
N ARG A 333 -8.81 -13.35 -3.14
CA ARG A 333 -7.93 -12.19 -2.93
C ARG A 333 -7.75 -11.96 -1.44
N VAL A 334 -7.00 -12.86 -0.79
CA VAL A 334 -6.86 -12.90 0.67
C VAL A 334 -5.39 -12.88 1.08
N LEU A 335 -5.09 -12.25 2.21
CA LEU A 335 -3.79 -12.31 2.86
C LEU A 335 -3.59 -13.71 3.46
N GLY A 336 -2.58 -14.43 2.95
CA GLY A 336 -2.14 -15.71 3.48
C GLY A 336 -1.71 -15.63 4.96
N GLU A 337 -1.82 -16.75 5.68
CA GLU A 337 -1.79 -16.78 7.15
C GLU A 337 -0.45 -16.40 7.83
N SER A 338 0.66 -16.23 7.09
CA SER A 338 2.01 -16.20 7.68
C SER A 338 2.86 -15.00 7.24
N VAL A 339 2.39 -13.77 7.52
CA VAL A 339 3.28 -12.61 7.47
C VAL A 339 3.87 -12.39 8.86
N SER A 340 5.13 -12.80 9.03
CA SER A 340 5.88 -12.61 10.27
C SER A 340 5.97 -11.12 10.63
N GLY A 341 5.81 -10.80 11.91
CA GLY A 341 5.85 -9.44 12.44
C GLY A 341 4.48 -8.73 12.50
N LEU A 342 3.41 -9.33 11.98
CA LEU A 342 2.05 -8.83 12.16
C LEU A 342 1.41 -9.37 13.44
N VAL A 343 0.88 -8.47 14.26
CA VAL A 343 0.21 -8.75 15.52
C VAL A 343 -1.29 -8.48 15.35
N PRO A 344 -2.18 -9.49 15.50
CA PRO A 344 -3.61 -9.29 15.35
C PRO A 344 -4.17 -8.38 16.44
N LEU A 345 -5.20 -7.62 16.10
CA LEU A 345 -5.88 -6.68 17.02
C LEU A 345 -7.33 -7.14 17.31
N PRO A 346 -7.52 -8.25 18.05
CA PRO A 346 -8.86 -8.79 18.26
C PRO A 346 -9.73 -7.86 19.10
N GLY A 347 -10.96 -7.63 18.65
CA GLY A 347 -11.97 -6.75 19.25
C GLY A 347 -11.61 -5.26 19.17
N ARG A 348 -10.72 -4.87 18.26
CA ARG A 348 -10.26 -3.48 18.05
C ARG A 348 -10.10 -3.13 16.57
N GLN A 349 -10.78 -3.85 15.68
CA GLN A 349 -10.58 -3.71 14.24
C GLN A 349 -11.12 -2.38 13.73
N PHE A 350 -12.21 -1.88 14.31
CA PHE A 350 -12.73 -0.58 13.99
C PHE A 350 -11.85 0.57 14.51
N GLU A 351 -11.38 0.49 15.75
CA GLU A 351 -10.40 1.45 16.29
C GLU A 351 -9.13 1.49 15.43
N ALA A 352 -8.67 0.31 15.00
CA ALA A 352 -7.52 0.16 14.11
C ALA A 352 -7.78 0.72 12.70
N LEU A 353 -8.98 0.53 12.13
CA LEU A 353 -9.39 1.21 10.90
C LEU A 353 -9.27 2.72 11.05
N CYS A 354 -9.88 3.27 12.10
CA CYS A 354 -9.88 4.72 12.32
C CYS A 354 -8.49 5.28 12.56
N ALA A 355 -7.60 4.51 13.19
CA ALA A 355 -6.20 4.89 13.39
C ALA A 355 -5.41 5.03 12.09
N THR A 356 -5.82 4.34 11.03
CA THR A 356 -5.24 4.44 9.67
C THR A 356 -5.90 5.51 8.80
N LEU A 357 -6.86 6.26 9.34
CA LEU A 357 -7.65 7.27 8.62
C LEU A 357 -7.48 8.67 9.24
N PRO A 358 -7.70 9.75 8.45
CA PRO A 358 -7.65 11.12 8.96
C PRO A 358 -8.98 11.51 9.66
N VAL A 359 -9.57 10.63 10.47
CA VAL A 359 -10.94 10.78 11.00
C VAL A 359 -11.05 10.70 12.52
N ALA A 360 -10.18 9.93 13.21
CA ALA A 360 -10.29 9.72 14.65
C ALA A 360 -8.95 9.91 15.38
N SER A 361 -9.03 10.33 16.64
CA SER A 361 -7.94 10.22 17.61
C SER A 361 -7.88 8.76 18.08
N ALA A 362 -6.85 8.01 17.71
CA ALA A 362 -6.71 6.62 18.11
C ALA A 362 -6.20 6.44 19.54
N SER A 363 -6.48 7.40 20.44
CA SER A 363 -5.89 7.51 21.78
C SER A 363 -6.01 6.26 22.64
N TRP A 364 -7.04 5.43 22.43
CA TRP A 364 -7.22 4.15 23.12
C TRP A 364 -6.43 3.00 22.50
N LEU A 365 -6.33 2.95 21.17
CA LEU A 365 -5.50 1.98 20.47
C LEU A 365 -4.02 2.28 20.73
N ASP A 366 -3.64 3.55 20.71
CA ASP A 366 -2.27 4.02 20.91
C ASP A 366 -1.64 3.55 22.22
N ARG A 367 -2.44 3.43 23.28
CA ARG A 367 -2.00 2.89 24.58
C ARG A 367 -1.68 1.40 24.54
N SER A 368 -2.18 0.68 23.54
CA SER A 368 -1.95 -0.75 23.35
C SER A 368 -0.92 -1.09 22.29
N LEU A 369 -0.53 -0.10 21.46
CA LEU A 369 0.50 -0.30 20.45
C LEU A 369 1.89 -0.28 21.09
N ALA A 370 2.78 -1.11 20.56
CA ALA A 370 4.18 -1.10 20.95
C ALA A 370 4.89 0.06 20.24
N TRP A 371 5.36 1.03 21.01
CA TRP A 371 6.17 2.13 20.52
C TRP A 371 7.65 1.81 20.71
N ALA A 372 8.47 2.12 19.72
CA ALA A 372 9.92 1.98 19.81
C ALA A 372 10.62 3.25 19.28
N PRO A 373 11.90 3.47 19.63
CA PRO A 373 12.72 4.46 18.95
C PRO A 373 12.63 4.26 17.42
N LEU A 374 12.54 5.34 16.66
CA LEU A 374 12.45 5.28 15.21
C LEU A 374 13.60 4.41 14.64
N PRO A 375 13.30 3.24 14.06
CA PRO A 375 14.34 2.39 13.53
C PRO A 375 14.85 2.94 12.20
N THR A 376 16.01 2.48 11.77
CA THR A 376 16.50 2.73 10.40
C THR A 376 15.58 2.01 9.42
N ILE A 377 14.67 2.77 8.81
CA ILE A 377 13.76 2.28 7.78
C ILE A 377 14.34 2.70 6.43
N GLY A 378 14.44 1.73 5.50
CA GLY A 378 14.87 2.00 4.13
C GLY A 378 13.94 2.97 3.39
N PRO A 379 14.31 3.42 2.19
CA PRO A 379 13.47 4.31 1.40
C PRO A 379 12.10 3.70 1.12
N LEU A 380 11.03 4.39 1.51
CA LEU A 380 9.65 3.98 1.31
C LEU A 380 9.17 4.43 -0.05
N GLN A 381 8.61 3.52 -0.84
CA GLN A 381 7.99 3.88 -2.12
C GLN A 381 6.73 4.72 -1.87
N ILE A 382 6.69 5.93 -2.43
CA ILE A 382 5.60 6.89 -2.21
C ILE A 382 4.56 6.92 -3.33
N GLY A 383 4.84 6.30 -4.48
CA GLY A 383 3.95 6.21 -5.63
C GLY A 383 3.78 4.80 -6.18
N GLY A 384 2.79 4.61 -7.06
CA GLY A 384 2.50 3.34 -7.72
C GLY A 384 3.47 3.09 -8.88
N CYS A 385 3.72 1.83 -9.23
CA CYS A 385 4.54 1.50 -10.41
C CYS A 385 3.74 1.54 -11.72
N GLY A 386 2.43 1.77 -11.67
CA GLY A 386 1.55 1.71 -12.83
C GLY A 386 1.40 0.29 -13.37
N GLN A 387 1.21 0.19 -14.69
CA GLN A 387 0.99 -1.09 -15.35
C GLN A 387 2.28 -1.74 -15.82
N LEU A 388 2.34 -3.07 -15.75
CA LEU A 388 3.44 -3.85 -16.31
C LEU A 388 3.46 -3.70 -17.83
N ILE A 389 4.61 -3.33 -18.38
CA ILE A 389 4.85 -3.28 -19.83
C ILE A 389 5.51 -4.57 -20.30
N GLY A 390 6.51 -5.06 -19.57
CA GLY A 390 7.27 -6.23 -19.98
C GLY A 390 8.34 -6.63 -18.98
N ALA A 391 9.35 -7.36 -19.44
CA ALA A 391 10.54 -7.67 -18.66
C ALA A 391 11.82 -7.19 -19.36
N ASP A 392 12.82 -6.74 -18.61
CA ASP A 392 14.10 -6.36 -19.18
C ASP A 392 14.97 -7.59 -19.54
N GLY A 393 16.16 -7.35 -20.08
CA GLY A 393 17.10 -8.42 -20.45
C GLY A 393 17.57 -9.31 -19.29
N ALA A 394 17.38 -8.88 -18.04
CA ALA A 394 17.66 -9.66 -16.84
C ALA A 394 16.42 -10.42 -16.31
N GLY A 395 15.27 -10.32 -17.01
CA GLY A 395 14.01 -10.94 -16.60
C GLY A 395 13.31 -10.20 -15.46
N ARG A 396 13.70 -8.96 -15.15
CA ARG A 396 13.01 -8.12 -14.15
C ARG A 396 11.83 -7.43 -14.80
N GLY A 397 10.69 -7.38 -14.12
CA GLY A 397 9.52 -6.69 -14.64
C GLY A 397 9.79 -5.20 -14.81
N VAL A 398 9.19 -4.58 -15.82
CA VAL A 398 9.26 -3.14 -16.08
C VAL A 398 7.84 -2.62 -16.17
N ALA A 399 7.49 -1.70 -15.28
CA ALA A 399 6.18 -1.09 -15.19
C ALA A 399 6.27 0.43 -15.37
N ILE A 400 5.17 1.06 -15.80
CA ILE A 400 5.07 2.51 -15.93
C ILE A 400 3.62 2.97 -15.70
N ALA A 401 3.44 4.13 -15.08
CA ALA A 401 2.14 4.73 -14.85
C ALA A 401 1.70 5.56 -16.06
N LEU A 402 0.91 4.97 -16.95
CA LEU A 402 0.37 5.70 -18.11
C LEU A 402 -0.48 6.91 -17.68
N ALA A 403 -1.25 6.76 -16.60
CA ALA A 403 -2.05 7.82 -15.98
C ALA A 403 -1.24 9.05 -15.53
N ALA A 404 0.08 8.93 -15.39
CA ALA A 404 0.94 10.05 -15.02
C ALA A 404 1.42 10.86 -16.23
N ALA A 405 1.22 10.36 -17.45
CA ALA A 405 1.57 11.05 -18.68
C ALA A 405 0.36 11.74 -19.30
N PRO A 406 0.48 12.98 -19.79
CA PRO A 406 -0.59 13.65 -20.53
C PRO A 406 -0.84 13.01 -21.90
N ALA A 407 0.21 12.49 -22.54
CA ALA A 407 0.13 11.85 -23.85
C ALA A 407 1.07 10.64 -23.95
N VAL A 408 0.53 9.55 -24.48
CA VAL A 408 1.18 8.27 -24.72
C VAL A 408 1.00 7.90 -26.18
N ILE A 409 2.05 7.39 -26.82
CA ILE A 409 1.99 6.79 -28.16
C ILE A 409 2.22 5.29 -28.03
N VAL A 410 1.34 4.49 -28.62
CA VAL A 410 1.56 3.06 -28.84
C VAL A 410 1.61 2.82 -30.34
N VAL A 411 2.69 2.17 -30.78
CA VAL A 411 2.85 1.69 -32.15
C VAL A 411 2.98 0.19 -32.09
N GLY A 412 2.07 -0.55 -32.74
CA GLY A 412 2.20 -2.00 -32.77
C GLY A 412 0.97 -2.75 -33.21
N GLN A 413 1.11 -4.07 -33.19
CA GLN A 413 0.03 -4.98 -33.56
C GLN A 413 -1.11 -4.96 -32.53
N GLN A 414 -2.29 -5.38 -32.97
CA GLN A 414 -3.53 -5.37 -32.19
C GLN A 414 -3.41 -5.92 -30.77
N GLN A 415 -2.70 -7.03 -30.60
CA GLN A 415 -2.52 -7.66 -29.29
C GLN A 415 -1.73 -6.78 -28.31
N CYS A 416 -0.71 -6.06 -28.80
CA CYS A 416 0.07 -5.14 -27.97
C CYS A 416 -0.78 -3.96 -27.52
N VAL A 417 -1.55 -3.38 -28.44
CA VAL A 417 -2.45 -2.25 -28.15
C VAL A 417 -3.53 -2.67 -27.15
N TRP A 418 -4.22 -3.78 -27.42
CA TRP A 418 -5.27 -4.31 -26.54
C TRP A 418 -4.76 -4.67 -25.15
N GLN A 419 -3.53 -5.20 -25.06
CA GLN A 419 -2.88 -5.46 -23.77
C GLN A 419 -2.61 -4.17 -22.98
N VAL A 420 -2.12 -3.12 -23.65
CA VAL A 420 -1.90 -1.82 -23.00
C VAL A 420 -3.21 -1.27 -22.45
N VAL A 421 -4.29 -1.33 -23.24
CA VAL A 421 -5.62 -0.83 -22.86
C VAL A 421 -6.27 -1.69 -21.77
N SER A 422 -6.23 -3.01 -21.89
CA SER A 422 -6.84 -3.91 -20.88
C SER A 422 -6.13 -3.80 -19.54
N ARG A 423 -4.81 -3.59 -19.54
CA ARG A 423 -4.04 -3.35 -18.30
C ARG A 423 -4.37 -1.99 -17.69
N ALA A 424 -4.61 -0.95 -18.50
CA ALA A 424 -5.05 0.34 -17.98
C ALA A 424 -6.38 0.19 -17.22
N VAL A 425 -7.35 -0.52 -17.81
CA VAL A 425 -8.61 -0.91 -17.14
C VAL A 425 -8.33 -1.71 -15.86
N ALA A 426 -7.47 -2.73 -15.93
CA ALA A 426 -7.11 -3.56 -14.78
C ALA A 426 -6.46 -2.78 -13.63
N THR A 427 -5.81 -1.67 -13.92
CA THR A 427 -5.21 -0.76 -12.94
C THR A 427 -6.16 0.31 -12.42
N GLY A 428 -7.37 0.41 -13.00
CA GLY A 428 -8.45 1.30 -12.52
C GLY A 428 -8.67 2.54 -13.34
N MET A 429 -8.07 2.62 -14.53
CA MET A 429 -8.38 3.69 -15.46
C MET A 429 -9.76 3.44 -16.07
N THR A 430 -10.57 4.51 -16.18
CA THR A 430 -11.71 4.51 -17.09
C THR A 430 -11.19 4.77 -18.49
N VAL A 431 -11.67 4.01 -19.47
CA VAL A 431 -11.15 4.09 -20.85
C VAL A 431 -12.28 4.40 -21.82
N THR A 432 -12.05 5.40 -22.66
CA THR A 432 -12.94 5.72 -23.78
C THR A 432 -12.18 5.61 -25.09
N ILE A 433 -12.80 4.98 -26.10
CA ILE A 433 -12.18 4.78 -27.41
C ILE A 433 -12.87 5.65 -28.46
N SER A 434 -12.08 6.51 -29.10
CA SER A 434 -12.40 7.26 -30.30
C SER A 434 -11.72 6.61 -31.50
N THR A 435 -12.53 5.99 -32.37
CA THR A 435 -12.05 5.20 -33.50
C THR A 435 -13.10 5.17 -34.62
N ASP A 436 -12.63 5.18 -35.87
CA ASP A 436 -13.45 4.86 -37.04
C ASP A 436 -13.49 3.34 -37.31
N ARG A 437 -12.64 2.56 -36.64
CA ARG A 437 -12.46 1.12 -36.81
C ARG A 437 -13.17 0.32 -35.72
N ARG A 438 -14.49 0.52 -35.51
CA ARG A 438 -15.23 -0.14 -34.41
C ARG A 438 -15.03 -1.67 -34.33
N GLY A 439 -15.05 -2.36 -35.47
CA GLY A 439 -14.81 -3.81 -35.51
C GLY A 439 -13.43 -4.25 -35.00
N TYR A 440 -12.44 -3.37 -34.98
CA TYR A 440 -11.13 -3.61 -34.36
C TYR A 440 -11.19 -3.56 -32.83
N TRP A 441 -12.18 -2.89 -32.23
CA TRP A 441 -12.28 -2.71 -30.77
C TRP A 441 -13.44 -3.47 -30.13
N ASP A 442 -14.48 -3.80 -30.90
CA ASP A 442 -15.66 -4.52 -30.44
C ASP A 442 -15.34 -5.79 -29.63
N PRO A 443 -14.37 -6.66 -30.03
CA PRO A 443 -14.07 -7.85 -29.25
C PRO A 443 -13.47 -7.53 -27.89
N LEU A 444 -12.64 -6.49 -27.78
CA LEU A 444 -12.06 -6.06 -26.51
C LEU A 444 -13.14 -5.50 -25.58
N VAL A 445 -13.98 -4.59 -26.09
CA VAL A 445 -15.10 -3.99 -25.32
C VAL A 445 -16.04 -5.08 -24.82
N THR A 446 -16.39 -6.04 -25.70
CA THR A 446 -17.25 -7.18 -25.35
C THR A 446 -16.63 -8.07 -24.28
N THR A 447 -15.32 -8.27 -24.31
CA THR A 447 -14.61 -9.13 -23.35
C THR A 447 -14.46 -8.48 -21.98
N VAL A 448 -14.27 -7.15 -21.93
CA VAL A 448 -14.27 -6.40 -20.66
C VAL A 448 -15.65 -6.43 -20.01
N ALA A 449 -16.71 -6.32 -20.82
CA ALA A 449 -18.13 -6.41 -20.40
C ALA A 449 -18.53 -5.45 -19.25
N ASP A 450 -17.76 -4.38 -19.06
CA ASP A 450 -18.00 -3.32 -18.08
C ASP A 450 -17.90 -1.97 -18.79
N HIS A 451 -19.06 -1.42 -19.16
CA HIS A 451 -19.18 -0.14 -19.87
C HIS A 451 -18.78 1.06 -18.99
N GLY A 452 -18.73 0.88 -17.66
CA GLY A 452 -18.18 1.88 -16.75
C GLY A 452 -16.66 1.94 -16.81
N ALA A 453 -16.00 0.83 -17.19
CA ALA A 453 -14.56 0.74 -17.25
C ALA A 453 -13.98 0.92 -18.66
N LEU A 454 -14.65 0.43 -19.70
CA LEU A 454 -14.24 0.56 -21.11
C LEU A 454 -15.46 0.78 -22.02
N SER A 455 -15.47 1.89 -22.77
CA SER A 455 -16.57 2.22 -23.69
C SER A 455 -16.09 2.93 -24.95
N PHE A 456 -16.96 3.02 -25.96
CA PHE A 456 -16.75 3.89 -27.11
C PHE A 456 -17.17 5.32 -26.79
N ASP A 457 -16.54 6.29 -27.45
CA ASP A 457 -16.91 7.70 -27.32
C ASP A 457 -18.39 7.94 -27.70
N GLY A 458 -19.02 8.89 -26.99
CA GLY A 458 -20.45 9.20 -27.10
C GLY A 458 -21.38 8.24 -26.35
N GLN A 459 -20.88 7.19 -25.69
CA GLN A 459 -21.70 6.39 -24.77
C GLN A 459 -21.65 6.96 -23.34
N PRO A 460 -22.80 7.04 -22.64
CA PRO A 460 -22.82 7.53 -21.27
C PRO A 460 -22.02 6.59 -20.37
N GLN A 461 -20.93 7.10 -19.81
CA GLN A 461 -20.14 6.44 -18.78
C GLN A 461 -20.59 6.95 -17.42
N ALA A 462 -20.81 6.06 -16.45
CA ALA A 462 -21.05 6.49 -15.08
C ALA A 462 -19.80 7.22 -14.59
N TYR A 463 -19.95 8.47 -14.14
CA TYR A 463 -18.84 9.25 -13.59
C TYR A 463 -18.20 8.50 -12.42
N GLN A 464 -16.92 8.14 -12.57
CA GLN A 464 -16.09 7.63 -11.50
C GLN A 464 -14.87 8.55 -11.35
N PRO A 465 -14.51 8.96 -10.12
CA PRO A 465 -13.31 9.75 -9.86
C PRO A 465 -12.06 8.87 -9.96
N SER A 466 -11.78 8.39 -11.17
CA SER A 466 -10.67 7.52 -11.53
C SER A 466 -9.86 8.19 -12.65
N PRO A 467 -8.56 7.90 -12.79
CA PRO A 467 -7.79 8.38 -13.94
C PRO A 467 -8.45 7.95 -15.25
N HIS A 468 -8.41 8.82 -16.26
CA HIS A 468 -9.07 8.55 -17.53
C HIS A 468 -8.06 8.36 -18.65
N LEU A 469 -8.25 7.32 -19.46
CA LEU A 469 -7.47 7.07 -20.66
C LEU A 469 -8.37 7.26 -21.88
N HIS A 470 -8.11 8.30 -22.66
CA HIS A 470 -8.81 8.51 -23.91
C HIS A 470 -7.96 7.96 -25.06
N VAL A 471 -8.43 6.90 -25.70
CA VAL A 471 -7.76 6.22 -26.81
C VAL A 471 -8.18 6.85 -28.13
N VAL A 472 -7.21 7.36 -28.89
CA VAL A 472 -7.39 7.92 -30.23
C VAL A 472 -6.73 6.98 -31.23
N ASP A 473 -7.55 6.27 -31.99
CA ASP A 473 -7.11 5.27 -32.95
C ASP A 473 -7.21 5.79 -34.39
N GLU A 474 -6.06 6.10 -35.00
CA GLU A 474 -5.92 6.51 -36.40
C GLU A 474 -6.80 7.69 -36.89
N ILE A 475 -7.26 8.59 -36.01
CA ILE A 475 -8.00 9.80 -36.40
C ILE A 475 -7.08 11.04 -36.29
N PRO A 476 -6.52 11.57 -37.40
CA PRO A 476 -5.78 12.81 -37.36
C PRO A 476 -6.72 14.01 -37.18
N GLY A 477 -6.43 14.87 -36.19
CA GLY A 477 -6.99 16.21 -36.14
C GLY A 477 -8.41 16.36 -35.58
N MET A 478 -8.94 15.36 -34.87
CA MET A 478 -10.17 15.58 -34.09
C MET A 478 -9.85 16.45 -32.86
N PRO A 479 -10.42 17.65 -32.73
CA PRO A 479 -10.38 18.37 -31.46
C PRO A 479 -11.25 17.59 -30.48
N ILE A 480 -10.61 16.93 -29.51
CA ILE A 480 -11.33 16.25 -28.43
C ILE A 480 -11.97 17.34 -27.57
N GLN A 481 -13.31 17.43 -27.61
CA GLN A 481 -14.06 18.32 -26.74
C GLN A 481 -14.17 17.66 -25.37
N PHE A 482 -13.25 18.03 -24.50
CA PHE A 482 -13.42 17.82 -23.06
C PHE A 482 -14.57 18.70 -22.60
N THR A 483 -15.66 18.11 -22.11
CA THR A 483 -16.68 18.86 -21.38
C THR A 483 -16.04 19.43 -20.11
N ASP A 484 -16.45 20.61 -19.65
CA ASP A 484 -15.85 21.28 -18.49
C ASP A 484 -15.79 20.40 -17.22
N ASP A 485 -16.66 19.39 -17.09
CA ASP A 485 -16.64 18.39 -16.00
C ASP A 485 -15.39 17.47 -16.00
N THR A 486 -14.69 17.35 -17.15
CA THR A 486 -13.50 16.50 -17.30
C THR A 486 -12.19 17.20 -16.98
N ALA A 487 -12.19 18.53 -16.82
CA ALA A 487 -11.00 19.31 -16.45
C ALA A 487 -10.49 18.98 -15.03
N ASP A 488 -11.35 18.45 -14.16
CA ASP A 488 -10.99 17.93 -12.84
C ASP A 488 -10.42 16.49 -12.90
N MET A 489 -10.44 15.83 -14.07
CA MET A 489 -9.95 14.46 -14.23
C MET A 489 -8.53 14.44 -14.79
N ASN A 490 -7.67 13.61 -14.20
CA ASN A 490 -6.33 13.35 -14.73
C ASN A 490 -6.46 12.49 -16.01
N VAL A 491 -6.63 13.17 -17.15
CA VAL A 491 -6.82 12.55 -18.47
C VAL A 491 -5.47 12.30 -19.15
N THR A 492 -5.26 11.06 -19.59
CA THR A 492 -4.17 10.66 -20.47
C THR A 492 -4.71 10.40 -21.87
N LEU A 493 -4.10 11.01 -22.88
CA LEU A 493 -4.37 10.71 -24.28
C LEU A 493 -3.47 9.56 -24.75
N LEU A 494 -4.06 8.47 -25.27
CA LEU A 494 -3.34 7.36 -25.88
C LEU A 494 -3.57 7.35 -27.39
N TYR A 495 -2.52 7.65 -28.15
CA TYR A 495 -2.54 7.59 -29.61
C TYR A 495 -2.06 6.22 -30.09
N VAL A 496 -2.87 5.58 -30.93
CA VAL A 496 -2.57 4.27 -31.51
C VAL A 496 -2.19 4.43 -32.98
N PHE A 497 -1.08 3.80 -33.37
CA PHE A 497 -0.62 3.73 -34.76
C PHE A 497 -0.25 2.30 -35.14
N ASP A 498 -0.54 1.92 -36.38
CA ASP A 498 -0.15 0.61 -36.91
C ASP A 498 1.34 0.57 -37.34
N ASP A 499 1.94 1.72 -37.67
CA ASP A 499 3.32 1.85 -38.19
C ASP A 499 4.08 3.02 -37.55
N VAL A 500 5.39 2.81 -37.31
CA VAL A 500 6.35 3.78 -36.77
C VAL A 500 6.49 4.99 -37.70
N THR A 501 6.42 4.80 -39.01
CA THR A 501 6.51 5.91 -39.98
C THR A 501 5.36 6.90 -39.83
N ARG A 502 4.13 6.40 -39.67
CA ARG A 502 2.95 7.23 -39.38
C ARG A 502 3.07 7.93 -38.03
N ALA A 503 3.53 7.22 -37.00
CA ALA A 503 3.77 7.81 -35.70
C ALA A 503 4.80 8.95 -35.74
N ALA A 504 5.85 8.82 -36.56
CA ALA A 504 6.88 9.85 -36.75
C ALA A 504 6.38 11.07 -37.54
N GLN A 505 5.40 10.89 -38.41
CA GLN A 505 4.74 11.99 -39.15
C GLN A 505 3.72 12.75 -38.30
N SER A 506 3.28 12.17 -37.16
CA SER A 506 2.37 12.85 -36.25
C SER A 506 3.06 14.04 -35.55
N SER A 507 2.34 15.14 -35.37
CA SER A 507 2.81 16.29 -34.59
C SER A 507 2.66 16.09 -33.07
N VAL A 508 2.26 14.89 -32.63
CA VAL A 508 1.96 14.59 -31.23
C VAL A 508 3.27 14.46 -30.45
N ARG A 509 3.42 15.30 -29.42
CA ARG A 509 4.50 15.17 -28.44
C ARG A 509 4.03 14.28 -27.30
N ALA A 510 4.48 13.04 -27.28
CA ALA A 510 4.17 12.10 -26.21
C ALA A 510 5.33 11.97 -25.21
N THR A 511 4.97 11.87 -23.93
CA THR A 511 5.91 11.66 -22.83
C THR A 511 6.41 10.21 -22.79
N ILE A 512 5.53 9.28 -23.14
CA ILE A 512 5.78 7.84 -23.18
C ILE A 512 5.51 7.33 -24.60
N ARG A 513 6.43 6.55 -25.15
CA ARG A 513 6.24 5.84 -26.42
C ARG A 513 6.50 4.36 -26.22
N LEU A 514 5.57 3.54 -26.67
CA LEU A 514 5.66 2.08 -26.67
C LEU A 514 5.70 1.63 -28.13
N ILE A 515 6.87 1.20 -28.60
CA ILE A 515 7.07 0.84 -30.00
C ILE A 515 7.32 -0.67 -30.08
N HIS A 516 6.35 -1.40 -30.59
CA HIS A 516 6.45 -2.84 -30.83
C HIS A 516 7.45 -3.13 -31.95
N ASP A 517 8.36 -4.06 -31.72
CA ASP A 517 9.37 -4.47 -32.71
C ASP A 517 8.74 -5.44 -33.73
N GLN A 518 8.54 -4.95 -34.96
CA GLN A 518 7.95 -5.75 -36.05
C GLN A 518 8.85 -6.92 -36.50
N VAL A 519 10.16 -6.82 -36.29
CA VAL A 519 11.12 -7.89 -36.63
C VAL A 519 11.18 -8.94 -35.54
N SER A 520 11.06 -8.50 -34.28
CA SER A 520 11.05 -9.37 -33.11
C SER A 520 9.77 -9.16 -32.29
N PRO A 521 8.63 -9.76 -32.68
CA PRO A 521 7.30 -9.48 -32.11
C PRO A 521 7.16 -9.76 -30.61
N GLY A 522 8.16 -10.37 -29.98
CA GLY A 522 8.23 -10.54 -28.53
C GLY A 522 8.79 -9.35 -27.76
N TYR A 523 9.12 -8.23 -28.42
CA TYR A 523 9.76 -7.07 -27.78
C TYR A 523 9.05 -5.75 -28.06
N ILE A 524 9.09 -4.86 -27.07
CA ILE A 524 8.65 -3.46 -27.14
C ILE A 524 9.84 -2.60 -26.73
N ASP A 525 10.04 -1.52 -27.47
CA ASP A 525 10.93 -0.44 -27.08
C ASP A 525 10.12 0.63 -26.36
N LEU A 526 10.38 0.77 -25.05
CA LEU A 526 9.82 1.79 -24.18
C LEU A 526 10.72 3.02 -24.22
N GLU A 527 10.19 4.14 -24.69
CA GLU A 527 10.87 5.44 -24.70
C GLU A 527 10.17 6.39 -23.73
N VAL A 528 10.94 6.96 -22.81
CA VAL A 528 10.46 7.91 -21.80
C VAL A 528 11.48 9.02 -21.67
N ALA A 529 11.06 10.28 -21.84
CA ALA A 529 11.94 11.45 -21.72
C ALA A 529 13.29 11.28 -22.47
N GLY A 530 13.24 10.71 -23.69
CA GLY A 530 14.41 10.45 -24.54
C GLY A 530 15.24 9.21 -24.17
N HIS A 531 14.92 8.50 -23.10
CA HIS A 531 15.60 7.27 -22.70
C HIS A 531 14.84 6.07 -23.26
N ARG A 532 15.54 5.22 -24.04
CA ARG A 532 14.97 4.01 -24.64
C ARG A 532 15.41 2.77 -23.88
N ARG A 533 14.44 1.94 -23.50
CA ARG A 533 14.66 0.63 -22.87
C ARG A 533 13.90 -0.44 -23.63
N ARG A 534 14.62 -1.48 -24.05
CA ARG A 534 14.02 -2.66 -24.69
C ARG A 534 13.48 -3.61 -23.62
N VAL A 535 12.22 -4.01 -23.77
CA VAL A 535 11.55 -4.95 -22.87
C VAL A 535 10.89 -6.07 -23.67
N SER A 536 10.89 -7.28 -23.14
CA SER A 536 10.15 -8.40 -23.69
C SER A 536 8.69 -8.34 -23.24
N ILE A 537 7.77 -8.64 -24.14
CA ILE A 537 6.34 -8.73 -23.85
C ILE A 537 6.11 -9.90 -22.90
N VAL A 538 5.43 -9.63 -21.80
CA VAL A 538 4.99 -10.63 -20.83
C VAL A 538 3.49 -10.79 -21.00
N THR A 539 3.03 -11.97 -21.40
CA THR A 539 1.59 -12.25 -21.58
C THR A 539 1.28 -13.66 -21.06
N THR A 540 0.25 -13.79 -20.21
CA THR A 540 -0.16 -15.10 -19.69
C THR A 540 -1.12 -15.83 -20.64
N PRO A 541 -1.25 -17.17 -20.55
CA PRO A 541 -2.23 -17.92 -21.33
C PRO A 541 -3.68 -17.48 -21.13
N GLU A 542 -4.02 -16.86 -20.00
CA GLU A 542 -5.34 -16.28 -19.74
C GLU A 542 -5.53 -14.97 -20.49
N GLU A 543 -4.54 -14.07 -20.43
CA GLU A 543 -4.52 -12.82 -21.20
C GLU A 543 -4.53 -13.09 -22.71
N TRP A 544 -3.85 -14.15 -23.18
CA TRP A 544 -3.93 -14.61 -24.56
C TRP A 544 -5.33 -15.09 -24.97
N ARG A 545 -5.99 -15.89 -24.12
CA ARG A 545 -7.34 -16.39 -24.39
C ARG A 545 -8.36 -15.26 -24.47
N MET A 546 -8.15 -14.20 -23.67
CA MET A 546 -8.95 -12.98 -23.72
C MET A 546 -8.95 -12.33 -25.11
N PHE A 547 -7.82 -12.36 -25.83
CA PHE A 547 -7.67 -11.70 -27.13
C PHE A 547 -7.90 -12.63 -28.34
N GLY A 548 -8.30 -13.88 -28.12
CA GLY A 548 -8.76 -14.77 -29.20
C GLY A 548 -7.69 -15.26 -30.19
N SER A 549 -6.40 -15.28 -29.83
CA SER A 549 -5.33 -15.72 -30.73
C SER A 549 -4.18 -16.46 -30.01
N ARG A 550 -3.73 -17.59 -30.57
CA ARG A 550 -2.49 -18.28 -30.15
C ARG A 550 -1.36 -17.80 -31.06
N PRO A 551 -0.25 -17.22 -30.59
CA PRO A 551 0.91 -17.02 -31.44
C PRO A 551 1.53 -18.38 -31.79
N ALA A 552 1.99 -18.52 -33.02
CA ALA A 552 2.83 -19.65 -33.42
C ALA A 552 4.13 -19.61 -32.59
N THR A 553 4.21 -20.44 -31.54
CA THR A 553 5.42 -20.77 -30.78
C THR A 553 6.35 -19.59 -30.46
N GLN A 554 5.98 -18.78 -29.46
CA GLN A 554 6.98 -18.08 -28.67
C GLN A 554 7.74 -19.15 -27.88
N ARG A 555 8.90 -19.60 -28.39
CA ARG A 555 9.77 -20.51 -27.63
C ARG A 555 10.12 -19.80 -26.32
N ALA A 556 9.68 -20.37 -25.20
CA ALA A 556 10.17 -19.98 -23.89
C ALA A 556 11.71 -19.90 -23.91
N PRO A 557 12.34 -18.91 -23.26
CA PRO A 557 13.78 -18.96 -23.07
C PRO A 557 14.08 -20.31 -22.43
N ILE A 558 14.93 -21.10 -23.10
CA ILE A 558 15.34 -22.42 -22.65
C ILE A 558 15.84 -22.24 -21.22
N ARG A 559 15.07 -22.73 -20.25
CA ARG A 559 15.56 -23.00 -18.91
C ARG A 559 16.70 -23.98 -19.13
N ARG A 560 17.95 -23.52 -19.14
CA ARG A 560 19.09 -24.43 -19.06
C ARG A 560 18.91 -25.14 -17.73
N SER A 561 18.43 -26.38 -17.77
CA SER A 561 18.54 -27.28 -16.64
C SER A 561 20.00 -27.23 -16.18
N PRO A 562 20.28 -27.10 -14.87
CA PRO A 562 21.63 -27.31 -14.40
C PRO A 562 22.06 -28.69 -14.88
N LEU A 563 23.19 -28.74 -15.59
CA LEU A 563 23.81 -30.00 -16.00
C LEU A 563 23.90 -30.90 -14.75
N PRO A 564 23.57 -32.19 -14.85
CA PRO A 564 23.88 -33.14 -13.79
C PRO A 564 25.37 -33.03 -13.47
N ILE A 565 25.71 -32.98 -12.18
CA ILE A 565 27.07 -32.83 -11.65
C ILE A 565 28.05 -33.91 -12.19
N SER A 566 27.53 -34.98 -12.82
CA SER A 566 28.31 -36.06 -13.40
C SER A 566 29.00 -35.78 -14.74
N GLN A 567 28.90 -34.58 -15.33
CA GLN A 567 29.53 -34.25 -16.62
C GLN A 567 30.44 -33.01 -16.65
N LEU A 568 30.91 -32.53 -15.49
CA LEU A 568 32.04 -31.58 -15.47
C LEU A 568 33.35 -32.33 -15.71
N PRO A 569 34.19 -31.94 -16.70
CA PRO A 569 35.53 -32.49 -16.80
C PRO A 569 36.32 -32.10 -15.55
N ALA A 570 36.98 -33.08 -14.93
CA ALA A 570 37.78 -32.89 -13.72
C ALA A 570 38.77 -31.74 -13.91
N GLN A 571 38.63 -30.69 -13.09
CA GLN A 571 39.64 -29.65 -12.97
C GLN A 571 40.92 -30.29 -12.44
N ARG A 572 42.00 -30.23 -13.21
CA ARG A 572 43.35 -30.57 -12.74
C ARG A 572 43.74 -29.60 -11.64
N GLU A 573 44.11 -30.13 -10.48
CA GLU A 573 44.73 -29.38 -9.39
C GLU A 573 46.01 -28.67 -9.87
N PRO A 574 46.30 -27.44 -9.43
CA PRO A 574 47.56 -26.79 -9.70
C PRO A 574 48.67 -27.38 -8.82
N THR A 575 49.78 -27.73 -9.45
CA THR A 575 51.02 -28.21 -8.83
C THR A 575 51.67 -27.09 -7.99
N PRO A 576 52.22 -27.36 -6.79
CA PRO A 576 52.80 -26.31 -5.96
C PRO A 576 54.14 -25.81 -6.52
N GLU A 577 54.28 -24.49 -6.60
CA GLU A 577 55.47 -23.79 -7.07
C GLU A 577 56.70 -24.11 -6.20
N ARG A 578 57.80 -24.49 -6.85
CA ARG A 578 59.15 -24.55 -6.28
C ARG A 578 59.67 -23.12 -6.08
N THR A 579 59.89 -22.75 -4.83
CA THR A 579 60.72 -21.60 -4.44
C THR A 579 62.15 -21.76 -4.95
N SER A 580 62.64 -20.78 -5.72
CA SER A 580 64.06 -20.62 -6.07
C SER A 580 64.68 -19.47 -5.25
N PRO A 581 65.99 -19.51 -4.91
CA PRO A 581 66.57 -18.62 -3.89
C PRO A 581 67.07 -17.28 -4.46
N LEU A 582 67.06 -16.26 -3.59
CA LEU A 582 67.56 -14.90 -3.82
C LEU A 582 69.05 -14.85 -4.25
N PRO A 583 69.44 -13.92 -5.13
CA PRO A 583 70.85 -13.65 -5.40
C PRO A 583 71.42 -12.62 -4.41
N LEU A 584 72.56 -12.98 -3.81
CA LEU A 584 73.46 -12.08 -3.08
C LEU A 584 74.04 -11.01 -4.05
N ARG A 585 74.07 -9.75 -3.62
CA ARG A 585 74.94 -8.71 -4.21
C ARG A 585 76.05 -8.33 -3.22
N PRO A 586 77.27 -8.01 -3.71
CA PRO A 586 78.46 -7.89 -2.89
C PRO A 586 78.65 -6.49 -2.32
N ALA A 587 79.48 -6.44 -1.27
CA ALA A 587 79.92 -5.26 -0.56
C ALA A 587 80.72 -4.28 -1.43
N ARG A 588 80.41 -2.99 -1.30
CA ARG A 588 81.34 -1.89 -1.01
C ARG A 588 80.58 -0.66 -0.54
#